data_AF-A0A4P6ZLI3-F1
#
_entry.id   AF-A0A4P6ZLI3-F1
#
_cell.length_a   1.000
_cell.length_b   1.000
_cell.length_c   1.000
_cell.angle_alpha   90.00
_cell.angle_beta   90.00
_cell.angle_gamma   90.00
#
_symmetry.space_group_name_H-M   'P 1'
#
loop_
_entity.id
_entity.type
_entity.pdbx_description
1 polymer ?
#
loop_
_entity_poly.entity_id
_entity_poly.type
_entity_poly.pdbx_seq_one_letter_code
_entity_poly.pdbx_strand_id
1 'polypeptide(L)'
;MTITKINYPNGMGYSRYHPQHLNHKHRLTTFGDRGMSLEHEINKSNAYYLAKGIAVVHKKPTPISIVKVDYPKRSAAVIREAYFSKASTTDYNGVYKGHYIDFDAKETKNKTAFPLRNFHRHQVEHMRECVRQGGICFGLIKFVKTNEIYVFKATDLFSYWDAQYHGGRKSIPKKVIDQRGYKIPYRLEPLIPYLDGVNKIIHI
;
A
#
# COMPACT_ATOMS: atom_id res chain seq x y z
N MET A 1 8.31 -64.38 -34.66
CA MET A 1 6.85 -64.19 -34.55
C MET A 1 6.51 -64.41 -33.09
N THR A 2 5.93 -63.53 -32.28
CA THR A 2 5.14 -62.31 -32.47
C THR A 2 5.13 -61.64 -31.09
N ILE A 3 5.55 -60.37 -30.96
CA ILE A 3 5.44 -59.66 -29.67
C ILE A 3 4.00 -59.17 -29.52
N THR A 4 3.30 -59.71 -28.53
CA THR A 4 1.93 -59.37 -28.17
C THR A 4 1.84 -57.93 -27.63
N LYS A 5 1.06 -57.09 -28.31
CA LYS A 5 0.62 -55.79 -27.78
C LYS A 5 -0.39 -56.03 -26.66
N ILE A 6 -0.03 -55.65 -25.44
CA ILE A 6 -0.97 -55.55 -24.32
C ILE A 6 -1.70 -54.21 -24.47
N ASN A 7 -3.02 -54.26 -24.70
CA ASN A 7 -3.90 -53.08 -24.73
C ASN A 7 -4.81 -53.10 -23.49
N TYR A 8 -4.98 -51.95 -22.85
CA TYR A 8 -5.96 -51.76 -21.76
C TYR A 8 -7.31 -51.25 -22.29
N PRO A 9 -8.43 -51.44 -21.56
CA PRO A 9 -9.79 -51.35 -22.10
C PRO A 9 -10.29 -49.95 -22.51
N ASN A 10 -9.52 -48.88 -22.33
CA ASN A 10 -9.99 -47.50 -22.48
C ASN A 10 -9.37 -46.71 -23.65
N GLY A 11 -8.96 -47.38 -24.73
CA GLY A 11 -8.83 -46.78 -26.07
C GLY A 11 -7.86 -45.60 -26.27
N MET A 12 -7.07 -45.20 -25.28
CA MET A 12 -6.13 -44.08 -25.42
C MET A 12 -4.72 -44.57 -25.75
N GLY A 13 -4.20 -44.15 -26.91
CA GLY A 13 -2.87 -44.49 -27.40
C GLY A 13 -1.74 -43.96 -26.51
N TYR A 14 -0.66 -44.73 -26.41
CA TYR A 14 0.53 -44.42 -25.63
C TYR A 14 1.29 -43.23 -26.25
N SER A 15 1.06 -42.02 -25.74
CA SER A 15 1.89 -40.85 -26.09
C SER A 15 3.09 -40.80 -25.15
N ARG A 16 4.31 -40.77 -25.71
CA ARG A 16 5.55 -40.58 -24.94
C ARG A 16 5.50 -39.21 -24.27
N TYR A 17 5.28 -39.19 -22.96
CA TYR A 17 5.43 -38.01 -22.12
C TYR A 17 6.91 -37.63 -22.08
N HIS A 18 7.29 -36.57 -22.81
CA HIS A 18 8.52 -35.84 -22.57
C HIS A 18 8.25 -34.84 -21.44
N PRO A 19 8.85 -34.98 -20.25
CA PRO A 19 8.74 -33.96 -19.23
C PRO A 19 9.50 -32.73 -19.72
N GLN A 20 8.77 -31.70 -20.15
CA GLN A 20 9.35 -30.37 -20.23
C GLN A 20 9.64 -29.96 -18.79
N HIS A 21 10.92 -29.92 -18.43
CA HIS A 21 11.37 -29.33 -17.17
C HIS A 21 10.95 -27.85 -17.17
N LEU A 22 9.75 -27.58 -16.65
CA LEU A 22 9.38 -26.24 -16.24
C LEU A 22 10.34 -25.87 -15.10
N ASN A 23 11.29 -25.01 -15.43
CA ASN A 23 12.17 -24.35 -14.47
C ASN A 23 11.33 -23.43 -13.57
N HIS A 24 10.57 -24.02 -12.65
CA HIS A 24 10.03 -23.28 -11.52
C HIS A 24 11.16 -23.13 -10.51
N LYS A 25 11.98 -22.09 -10.72
CA LYS A 25 12.82 -21.55 -9.66
C LYS A 25 11.89 -21.04 -8.56
N HIS A 26 11.55 -21.91 -7.62
CA HIS A 26 11.04 -21.52 -6.33
C HIS A 26 12.19 -20.78 -5.63
N ARG A 27 12.35 -19.48 -5.89
CA ARG A 27 13.24 -18.65 -5.09
C ARG A 27 12.60 -18.55 -3.71
N LEU A 28 13.03 -19.42 -2.79
CA LEU A 28 13.08 -19.07 -1.39
C LEU A 28 13.92 -17.79 -1.31
N THR A 29 13.23 -16.66 -1.26
CA THR A 29 13.89 -15.35 -1.22
C THR A 29 14.15 -14.99 0.23
N THR A 30 15.17 -15.60 0.82
CA THR A 30 15.95 -14.98 1.90
C THR A 30 16.93 -14.01 1.25
N PHE A 31 16.41 -12.92 0.70
CA PHE A 31 17.21 -11.79 0.22
C PHE A 31 16.82 -10.59 1.09
N GLY A 32 17.79 -10.02 1.80
CA GLY A 32 17.56 -8.88 2.69
C GLY A 32 16.73 -7.80 2.01
N ASP A 33 15.80 -7.23 2.78
CA ASP A 33 14.73 -6.26 2.47
C ASP A 33 15.16 -4.97 1.72
N ARG A 34 16.36 -4.90 1.16
CA ARG A 34 16.86 -3.79 0.34
C ARG A 34 16.21 -3.81 -1.04
N GLY A 35 15.14 -3.05 -1.21
CA GLY A 35 14.46 -2.85 -2.49
C GLY A 35 12.94 -3.06 -2.48
N MET A 36 12.33 -3.27 -1.31
CA MET A 36 10.88 -3.36 -1.21
C MET A 36 10.22 -2.00 -1.44
N SER A 37 9.02 -2.02 -2.03
CA SER A 37 8.21 -0.82 -2.18
C SER A 37 7.75 -0.32 -0.80
N LEU A 38 7.55 0.99 -0.66
CA LEU A 38 7.00 1.59 0.56
C LEU A 38 5.67 0.92 0.98
N GLU A 39 4.81 0.57 0.01
CA GLU A 39 3.57 -0.16 0.26
C GLU A 39 3.82 -1.50 0.97
N HIS A 40 4.79 -2.29 0.51
CA HIS A 40 5.08 -3.57 1.14
C HIS A 40 5.63 -3.40 2.55
N GLU A 41 6.49 -2.40 2.77
CA GLU A 41 7.04 -2.06 4.09
C GLU A 41 5.92 -1.67 5.08
N ILE A 42 4.93 -0.91 4.62
CA ILE A 42 3.75 -0.51 5.41
C ILE A 42 2.87 -1.73 5.71
N ASN A 43 2.59 -2.57 4.72
CA ASN A 43 1.76 -3.77 4.91
C ASN A 43 2.39 -4.74 5.92
N LYS A 44 3.72 -4.92 5.89
CA LYS A 44 4.46 -5.71 6.89
C LYS A 44 4.31 -5.09 8.30
N SER A 45 4.38 -3.77 8.41
CA SER A 45 4.20 -3.04 9.68
C SER A 45 2.76 -3.14 10.19
N ASN A 46 1.77 -3.04 9.32
CA ASN A 46 0.35 -3.18 9.66
C ASN A 46 0.02 -4.61 10.12
N ALA A 47 0.56 -5.63 9.44
CA ALA A 47 0.42 -7.02 9.87
C ALA A 47 1.01 -7.24 11.27
N TYR A 48 2.18 -6.64 11.55
CA TYR A 48 2.76 -6.67 12.89
C TYR A 48 1.84 -6.02 13.93
N TYR A 49 1.32 -4.81 13.66
CA TYR A 49 0.42 -4.13 14.60
C TYR A 49 -0.84 -4.94 14.89
N LEU A 50 -1.42 -5.56 13.87
CA LEU A 50 -2.61 -6.41 14.02
C LEU A 50 -2.28 -7.65 14.86
N ALA A 51 -1.21 -8.37 14.54
CA ALA A 51 -0.81 -9.59 15.24
C ALA A 51 -0.46 -9.34 16.72
N LYS A 52 0.03 -8.15 17.05
CA LYS A 52 0.36 -7.74 18.43
C LYS A 52 -0.79 -7.05 19.16
N GLY A 53 -1.96 -6.88 18.54
CA GLY A 53 -3.10 -6.17 19.15
C GLY A 53 -2.83 -4.67 19.40
N ILE A 54 -1.91 -4.06 18.65
CA ILE A 54 -1.51 -2.64 18.81
C ILE A 54 -2.48 -1.72 18.08
N ALA A 55 -2.81 -2.06 16.82
CA ALA A 55 -3.71 -1.28 15.97
C ALA A 55 -4.33 -2.18 14.90
N VAL A 56 -5.51 -1.78 14.39
CA VAL A 56 -6.18 -2.45 13.28
C VAL A 56 -6.17 -1.51 12.10
N VAL A 57 -5.21 -1.68 11.17
CA VAL A 57 -5.00 -0.80 10.02
C VAL A 57 -4.86 -1.61 8.76
N HIS A 58 -5.60 -1.23 7.71
CA HIS A 58 -5.62 -1.95 6.45
C HIS A 58 -5.44 -1.01 5.26
N LYS A 59 -4.92 -1.57 4.17
CA LYS A 59 -4.96 -0.93 2.86
C LYS A 59 -6.33 -1.16 2.24
N LYS A 60 -6.94 -0.11 1.70
CA LYS A 60 -8.15 -0.22 0.89
C LYS A 60 -7.79 -0.90 -0.44
N PRO A 61 -8.60 -1.86 -0.91
CA PRO A 61 -8.37 -2.52 -2.18
C PRO A 61 -8.48 -1.52 -3.33
N THR A 62 -7.73 -1.78 -4.41
CA THR A 62 -7.79 -0.95 -5.62
C THR A 62 -9.21 -0.95 -6.17
N PRO A 63 -9.85 0.22 -6.34
CA PRO A 63 -11.25 0.26 -6.67
C PRO A 63 -11.45 -0.11 -8.15
N ILE A 64 -12.29 -1.09 -8.41
CA ILE A 64 -12.64 -1.57 -9.75
C ILE A 64 -14.16 -1.46 -9.97
N SER A 65 -14.55 -1.06 -11.17
CA SER A 65 -15.93 -1.12 -11.64
C SER A 65 -16.11 -2.43 -12.39
N ILE A 66 -16.83 -3.37 -11.79
CA ILE A 66 -17.11 -4.67 -12.38
C ILE A 66 -18.24 -4.51 -13.42
N VAL A 67 -17.99 -4.97 -14.63
CA VAL A 67 -18.94 -4.86 -15.76
C VAL A 67 -19.61 -6.19 -16.02
N LYS A 68 -18.83 -7.28 -15.98
CA LYS A 68 -19.33 -8.62 -16.27
C LYS A 68 -18.79 -9.66 -15.29
N VAL A 69 -19.71 -10.46 -14.76
CA VAL A 69 -19.42 -11.57 -13.86
C VAL A 69 -20.13 -12.82 -14.35
N ASP A 70 -19.38 -13.93 -14.41
CA ASP A 70 -19.93 -15.25 -14.64
C ASP A 70 -20.00 -16.04 -13.33
N TYR A 71 -21.00 -16.90 -13.20
CA TYR A 71 -21.19 -17.78 -12.03
C TYR A 71 -21.18 -19.25 -12.46
N PRO A 72 -20.01 -19.87 -12.66
CA PRO A 72 -19.94 -21.25 -13.15
C PRO A 72 -20.52 -22.27 -12.17
N LYS A 73 -20.51 -21.98 -10.86
CA LYS A 73 -21.07 -22.81 -9.77
C LYS A 73 -21.50 -21.90 -8.61
N ARG A 74 -22.40 -22.36 -7.72
CA ARG A 74 -22.91 -21.56 -6.58
C ARG A 74 -21.82 -21.01 -5.65
N SER A 75 -20.65 -21.64 -5.58
CA SER A 75 -19.53 -21.24 -4.72
C SER A 75 -18.48 -20.35 -5.39
N ALA A 76 -18.67 -19.98 -6.66
CA ALA A 76 -17.64 -19.28 -7.43
C ALA A 76 -18.24 -18.18 -8.32
N ALA A 77 -17.60 -17.02 -8.29
CA ALA A 77 -17.85 -15.91 -9.19
C ALA A 77 -16.55 -15.56 -9.93
N VAL A 78 -16.64 -15.34 -11.24
CA VAL A 78 -15.49 -14.97 -12.09
C VAL A 78 -15.77 -13.61 -12.70
N ILE A 79 -14.98 -12.61 -12.33
CA ILE A 79 -15.00 -11.30 -12.97
C ILE A 79 -14.39 -11.46 -14.37
N ARG A 80 -15.18 -11.24 -15.41
CA ARG A 80 -14.74 -11.32 -16.82
C ARG A 80 -14.24 -9.99 -17.34
N GLU A 81 -14.93 -8.92 -16.96
CA GLU A 81 -14.65 -7.57 -17.44
C GLU A 81 -14.79 -6.60 -16.27
N ALA A 82 -13.77 -5.77 -16.07
CA ALA A 82 -13.76 -4.70 -15.10
C ALA A 82 -12.86 -3.56 -15.58
N TYR A 83 -13.19 -2.34 -15.17
CA TYR A 83 -12.36 -1.16 -15.40
C TYR A 83 -11.79 -0.67 -14.07
N PHE A 84 -10.55 -0.18 -14.08
CA PHE A 84 -10.04 0.57 -12.94
C PHE A 84 -10.87 1.85 -12.76
N SER A 85 -11.33 2.07 -11.55
CA SER A 85 -12.03 3.29 -11.17
C SER A 85 -11.08 4.24 -10.46
N LYS A 86 -11.40 5.53 -10.50
CA LYS A 86 -10.60 6.53 -9.80
C LYS A 86 -10.91 6.43 -8.30
N ALA A 87 -9.88 6.20 -7.48
CA ALA A 87 -10.02 6.28 -6.03
C ALA A 87 -10.53 7.67 -5.62
N SER A 88 -11.47 7.71 -4.69
CA SER A 88 -12.01 8.95 -4.10
C SER A 88 -11.40 9.24 -2.73
N THR A 89 -10.75 8.25 -2.10
CA THR A 89 -10.21 8.34 -0.75
C THR A 89 -8.71 8.05 -0.73
N THR A 90 -8.09 8.20 0.44
CA THR A 90 -6.76 7.70 0.78
C THR A 90 -6.67 6.18 0.77
N ASP A 91 -5.44 5.65 0.74
CA ASP A 91 -5.17 4.22 0.58
C ASP A 91 -5.24 3.42 1.89
N TYR A 92 -5.01 4.02 3.07
CA TYR A 92 -4.97 3.29 4.34
C TYR A 92 -5.89 3.92 5.37
N ASN A 93 -6.57 3.09 6.15
CA ASN A 93 -7.30 3.53 7.33
C ASN A 93 -7.38 2.44 8.39
N GLY A 94 -7.82 2.82 9.59
CA GLY A 94 -7.89 1.92 10.71
C GLY A 94 -8.25 2.57 12.02
N VAL A 95 -8.06 1.82 13.10
CA VAL A 95 -8.29 2.26 14.47
C VAL A 95 -7.03 2.04 15.29
N TYR A 96 -6.64 3.07 16.05
CA TYR A 96 -5.55 3.02 17.00
C TYR A 96 -5.94 3.76 18.28
N LYS A 97 -5.90 3.08 19.44
CA LYS A 97 -6.28 3.64 20.75
C LYS A 97 -7.66 4.34 20.75
N GLY A 98 -8.64 3.79 20.04
CA GLY A 98 -9.98 4.36 19.93
C GLY A 98 -10.11 5.51 18.91
N HIS A 99 -9.02 5.96 18.30
CA HIS A 99 -9.06 6.99 17.25
C HIS A 99 -9.12 6.36 15.86
N TYR A 100 -9.96 6.94 14.99
CA TYR A 100 -9.90 6.71 13.56
C TYR A 100 -8.60 7.30 13.00
N ILE A 101 -7.80 6.48 12.32
CA ILE A 101 -6.60 6.92 11.60
C ILE A 101 -6.78 6.69 10.11
N ASP A 102 -6.33 7.64 9.29
CA ASP A 102 -6.48 7.60 7.83
C ASP A 102 -5.28 8.28 7.17
N PHE A 103 -4.61 7.61 6.25
CA PHE A 103 -3.40 8.15 5.65
C PHE A 103 -3.14 7.65 4.24
N ASP A 104 -2.28 8.38 3.56
CA ASP A 104 -1.72 7.98 2.28
C ASP A 104 -0.19 8.01 2.36
N ALA A 105 0.44 7.05 1.70
CA ALA A 105 1.88 6.87 1.70
C ALA A 105 2.46 7.23 0.34
N LYS A 106 3.35 8.21 0.32
CA LYS A 106 3.94 8.74 -0.91
C LYS A 106 5.45 8.81 -0.80
N GLU A 107 6.13 8.51 -1.89
CA GLU A 107 7.58 8.56 -1.96
C GLU A 107 8.08 9.59 -2.98
N THR A 108 9.27 10.13 -2.74
CA THR A 108 9.95 11.04 -3.66
C THR A 108 11.42 10.71 -3.78
N LYS A 109 11.96 10.84 -5.01
CA LYS A 109 13.40 10.77 -5.29
C LYS A 109 14.08 12.14 -5.19
N ASN A 110 13.32 13.22 -4.97
CA ASN A 110 13.88 14.55 -4.74
C ASN A 110 14.48 14.61 -3.32
N LYS A 111 15.69 15.18 -3.17
CA LYS A 111 16.41 15.24 -1.88
C LYS A 111 16.01 16.43 -1.01
N THR A 112 15.45 17.48 -1.59
CA THR A 112 15.28 18.80 -0.93
C THR A 112 13.83 19.24 -0.78
N ALA A 113 12.89 18.60 -1.48
CA ALA A 113 11.47 18.92 -1.39
C ALA A 113 10.58 17.73 -1.76
N PHE A 114 9.36 17.73 -1.23
CA PHE A 114 8.31 16.80 -1.57
C PHE A 114 7.30 17.46 -2.55
N PRO A 115 7.17 17.00 -3.81
CA PRO A 115 6.22 17.58 -4.77
C PRO A 115 4.76 17.37 -4.35
N LEU A 116 3.95 18.43 -4.32
CA LEU A 116 2.54 18.33 -3.94
C LEU A 116 1.72 17.50 -4.93
N ARG A 117 2.11 17.46 -6.21
CA ARG A 117 1.48 16.61 -7.25
C ARG A 117 1.42 15.11 -6.92
N ASN A 118 2.20 14.66 -5.94
CA ASN A 118 2.15 13.28 -5.45
C ASN A 118 0.85 13.00 -4.69
N PHE A 119 0.18 14.02 -4.15
CA PHE A 119 -1.19 13.92 -3.65
C PHE A 119 -2.18 14.38 -4.71
N HIS A 120 -3.35 13.76 -4.73
CA HIS A 120 -4.45 14.16 -5.60
C HIS A 120 -5.51 14.90 -4.80
N ARG A 121 -6.23 15.84 -5.47
CA ARG A 121 -7.26 16.68 -4.84
C ARG A 121 -8.26 15.88 -4.01
N HIS A 122 -8.82 14.80 -4.56
CA HIS A 122 -9.81 13.97 -3.86
C HIS A 122 -9.28 13.40 -2.53
N GLN A 123 -7.99 13.06 -2.45
CA GLN A 123 -7.37 12.53 -1.22
C GLN A 123 -7.27 13.63 -0.16
N VAL A 124 -6.91 14.85 -0.58
CA VAL A 124 -6.82 16.00 0.32
C VAL A 124 -8.19 16.40 0.84
N GLU A 125 -9.20 16.47 -0.03
CA GLU A 125 -10.58 16.74 0.39
C GLU A 125 -11.12 15.66 1.34
N HIS A 126 -10.88 14.38 1.04
CA HIS A 126 -11.24 13.28 1.94
C HIS A 126 -10.59 13.42 3.32
N MET A 127 -9.28 13.72 3.37
CA MET A 127 -8.59 13.97 4.64
C MET A 127 -9.17 15.16 5.40
N ARG A 128 -9.62 16.24 4.72
CA ARG A 128 -10.27 17.38 5.38
C ARG A 128 -11.57 16.97 6.06
N GLU A 129 -12.41 16.22 5.37
CA GLU A 129 -13.67 15.72 5.93
C GLU A 129 -13.43 14.79 7.12
N CYS A 130 -12.45 13.90 7.04
CA CYS A 130 -12.08 13.04 8.16
C CYS A 130 -11.58 13.86 9.37
N VAL A 131 -10.68 14.83 9.17
CA VAL A 131 -10.19 15.70 10.24
C VAL A 131 -11.32 16.51 10.87
N ARG A 132 -12.27 17.01 10.06
CA ARG A 132 -13.45 17.74 10.54
C ARG A 132 -14.32 16.90 11.49
N GLN A 133 -14.30 15.58 11.34
CA GLN A 133 -15.01 14.62 12.21
C GLN A 133 -14.15 14.09 13.37
N GLY A 134 -12.97 14.68 13.61
CA GLY A 134 -12.05 14.25 14.66
C GLY A 134 -11.16 13.06 14.28
N GLY A 135 -11.13 12.67 13.00
CA GLY A 135 -10.21 11.67 12.48
C GLY A 135 -8.77 12.17 12.43
N ILE A 136 -7.82 11.25 12.63
CA ILE A 136 -6.39 11.57 12.59
C ILE A 136 -5.85 11.25 11.20
N CYS A 137 -5.68 12.31 10.41
CA CYS A 137 -5.13 12.19 9.06
C CYS A 137 -3.68 12.64 8.94
N PHE A 138 -2.90 11.93 8.14
CA PHE A 138 -1.51 12.27 7.86
C PHE A 138 -1.04 11.75 6.49
N GLY A 139 0.03 12.35 5.99
CA GLY A 139 0.82 11.79 4.89
C GLY A 139 2.03 11.04 5.44
N LEU A 140 2.24 9.81 5.01
CA LEU A 140 3.46 9.06 5.29
C LEU A 140 4.45 9.26 4.14
N ILE A 141 5.43 10.14 4.34
CA ILE A 141 6.30 10.67 3.28
C ILE A 141 7.68 10.02 3.35
N LYS A 142 8.09 9.32 2.28
CA LYS A 142 9.44 8.74 2.14
C LYS A 142 10.32 9.53 1.16
N PHE A 143 11.49 9.97 1.63
CA PHE A 143 12.57 10.48 0.81
C PHE A 143 13.51 9.32 0.44
N VAL A 144 13.30 8.72 -0.73
CA VAL A 144 13.95 7.46 -1.12
C VAL A 144 15.47 7.55 -1.14
N LYS A 145 16.03 8.68 -1.59
CA LYS A 145 17.49 8.86 -1.72
C LYS A 145 18.22 9.00 -0.38
N THR A 146 17.53 9.46 0.67
CA THR A 146 18.10 9.60 2.02
C THR A 146 17.61 8.52 2.97
N ASN A 147 16.71 7.65 2.51
CA ASN A 147 16.03 6.62 3.29
C ASN A 147 15.37 7.17 4.57
N GLU A 148 14.77 8.35 4.46
CA GLU A 148 14.07 9.00 5.57
C GLU A 148 12.57 8.96 5.35
N ILE A 149 11.82 8.67 6.40
CA ILE A 149 10.36 8.58 6.38
C ILE A 149 9.77 9.46 7.48
N TYR A 150 8.68 10.13 7.18
CA TYR A 150 8.05 11.11 8.06
C TYR A 150 6.55 10.87 8.14
N VAL A 151 6.00 10.99 9.34
CA VAL A 151 4.56 11.22 9.54
C VAL A 151 4.34 12.73 9.50
N PHE A 152 3.59 13.20 8.52
CA PHE A 152 3.31 14.62 8.32
C PHE A 152 1.82 14.88 8.47
N LYS A 153 1.42 15.70 9.46
CA LYS A 153 0.01 15.95 9.77
C LYS A 153 -0.74 16.48 8.54
N ALA A 154 -1.98 16.02 8.35
CA ALA A 154 -2.80 16.49 7.24
C ALA A 154 -3.10 18.00 7.32
N THR A 155 -3.25 18.55 8.52
CA THR A 155 -3.47 20.00 8.73
C THR A 155 -2.30 20.86 8.22
N ASP A 156 -1.06 20.42 8.42
CA ASP A 156 0.11 21.05 7.82
C ASP A 156 0.12 20.88 6.29
N LEU A 157 -0.22 19.69 5.80
CA LEU A 157 -0.33 19.42 4.35
C LEU A 157 -1.34 20.35 3.68
N PHE A 158 -2.51 20.57 4.30
CA PHE A 158 -3.56 21.45 3.80
C PHE A 158 -3.05 22.86 3.55
N SER A 159 -2.27 23.40 4.48
CA SER A 159 -1.71 24.75 4.39
C SER A 159 -0.85 24.92 3.12
N TYR A 160 0.00 23.93 2.82
CA TYR A 160 0.82 23.95 1.60
C TYR A 160 0.00 23.64 0.35
N TRP A 161 -0.98 22.76 0.46
CA TRP A 161 -1.87 22.39 -0.62
C TRP A 161 -2.69 23.59 -1.11
N ASP A 162 -3.28 24.38 -0.22
CA ASP A 162 -4.10 25.52 -0.57
C ASP A 162 -3.26 26.69 -1.08
N ALA A 163 -2.11 26.93 -0.45
CA ALA A 163 -1.19 27.98 -0.85
C ALA A 163 -0.73 27.81 -2.32
N GLN A 164 -0.60 26.57 -2.82
CA GLN A 164 -0.16 26.33 -4.21
C GLN A 164 -1.10 26.94 -5.27
N TYR A 165 -2.39 27.11 -4.94
CA TYR A 165 -3.38 27.72 -5.83
C TYR A 165 -3.41 29.25 -5.75
N HIS A 166 -2.71 29.82 -4.76
CA HIS A 166 -2.63 31.26 -4.50
C HIS A 166 -1.20 31.79 -4.71
N GLY A 167 -0.46 31.22 -5.67
CA GLY A 167 0.92 31.62 -6.00
C GLY A 167 2.01 31.02 -5.10
N GLY A 168 1.64 30.15 -4.16
CA GLY A 168 2.58 29.42 -3.32
C GLY A 168 3.36 28.33 -4.04
N ARG A 169 4.24 27.64 -3.30
CA ARG A 169 5.11 26.60 -3.85
C ARG A 169 4.31 25.35 -4.21
N LYS A 170 4.62 24.71 -5.35
CA LYS A 170 4.07 23.40 -5.77
C LYS A 170 4.76 22.19 -5.10
N SER A 171 5.48 22.45 -4.02
CA SER A 171 6.23 21.45 -3.25
C SER A 171 6.46 21.93 -1.81
N ILE A 172 6.56 20.98 -0.89
CA ILE A 172 6.89 21.23 0.51
C ILE A 172 8.40 21.05 0.67
N PRO A 173 9.18 22.08 1.10
CA PRO A 173 10.60 21.91 1.37
C PRO A 173 10.86 20.83 2.43
N LYS A 174 11.89 20.00 2.24
CA LYS A 174 12.24 18.95 3.21
C LYS A 174 12.50 19.53 4.60
N LYS A 175 13.13 20.70 4.70
CA LYS A 175 13.35 21.40 5.97
C LYS A 175 12.05 21.64 6.75
N VAL A 176 10.93 21.93 6.06
CA VAL A 176 9.62 22.08 6.69
C VAL A 176 9.12 20.74 7.22
N ILE A 177 9.25 19.67 6.43
CA ILE A 177 8.85 18.32 6.83
C ILE A 177 9.71 17.85 8.02
N ASP A 178 11.00 18.18 8.04
CA ASP A 178 11.90 17.87 9.17
C ASP A 178 11.50 18.63 10.44
N GLN A 179 11.02 19.86 10.31
CA GLN A 179 10.64 20.72 11.44
C GLN A 179 9.24 20.40 12.00
N ARG A 180 8.27 20.12 11.13
CA ARG A 180 6.85 19.95 11.51
C ARG A 180 6.39 18.49 11.49
N GLY A 181 7.02 17.65 10.69
CA GLY A 181 6.75 16.22 10.65
C GLY A 181 7.50 15.46 11.72
N TYR A 182 7.06 14.24 11.99
CA TYR A 182 7.74 13.31 12.89
C TYR A 182 8.55 12.32 12.07
N LYS A 183 9.89 12.42 12.16
CA LYS A 183 10.80 11.47 11.53
C LYS A 183 10.67 10.10 12.19
N ILE A 184 10.51 9.06 11.38
CA ILE A 184 10.32 7.68 11.83
C ILE A 184 11.61 6.89 11.53
N PRO A 185 12.34 6.41 12.54
CA PRO A 185 13.46 5.52 12.31
C PRO A 185 12.95 4.14 11.91
N TYR A 186 13.56 3.53 10.89
CA TYR A 186 13.33 2.12 10.59
C TYR A 186 13.72 1.25 11.79
N ARG A 187 12.97 0.17 12.03
CA ARG A 187 13.27 -0.84 13.05
C ARG A 187 13.14 -2.23 12.44
N LEU A 188 13.51 -3.26 13.20
CA LEU A 188 13.29 -4.64 12.77
C LEU A 188 11.79 -4.99 12.81
N GLU A 189 11.13 -4.65 13.93
CA GLU A 189 9.72 -4.97 14.17
C GLU A 189 9.06 -3.85 15.01
N PRO A 190 8.03 -3.16 14.50
CA PRO A 190 7.59 -3.12 13.09
C PRO A 190 8.65 -2.45 12.20
N LEU A 191 8.63 -2.73 10.89
CA LEU A 191 9.61 -2.16 9.96
C LEU A 191 9.53 -0.63 9.88
N ILE A 192 8.32 -0.10 9.75
CA ILE A 192 8.00 1.34 9.81
C ILE A 192 7.13 1.59 11.06
N PRO A 193 7.73 2.03 12.18
CA PRO A 193 7.01 2.35 13.42
C PRO A 193 6.22 3.67 13.32
N TYR A 194 5.39 3.87 12.28
CA TYR A 194 4.71 5.15 12.05
C TYR A 194 3.74 5.54 13.17
N LEU A 195 3.21 4.59 13.95
CA LEU A 195 2.35 4.89 15.09
C LEU A 195 3.07 5.71 16.17
N ASP A 196 4.40 5.69 16.23
CA ASP A 196 5.18 6.56 17.11
C ASP A 196 4.99 8.04 16.73
N GLY A 197 4.93 8.34 15.43
CA GLY A 197 4.59 9.67 14.92
C GLY A 197 3.12 10.02 15.17
N VAL A 198 2.21 9.05 14.99
CA VAL A 198 0.77 9.24 15.25
C VAL A 198 0.50 9.56 16.72
N ASN A 199 1.20 8.91 17.66
CA ASN A 199 1.10 9.23 19.09
C ASN A 199 1.41 10.70 19.37
N LYS A 200 2.37 11.30 18.66
CA LYS A 200 2.69 12.73 18.79
C LYS A 200 1.58 13.64 18.25
N ILE A 201 0.71 13.14 17.38
CA ILE A 201 -0.48 13.85 16.90
C ILE A 201 -1.62 13.75 17.92
N ILE A 202 -1.85 12.56 18.48
CA ILE A 202 -2.92 12.30 19.46
C ILE A 202 -2.76 13.13 20.74
N HIS A 203 -1.53 13.28 21.23
CA HIS A 203 -1.23 13.93 22.51
C HIS A 203 -1.03 15.45 22.40
N ILE A 204 -1.73 16.10 21.47
CA ILE A 204 -1.81 17.56 21.28
C ILE A 204 -3.27 17.96 21.38
#